data_AF-A0A963K264-F1
#
_entry.id   AF-A0A963K264-F1
#
_cell.length_a   1.000
_cell.length_b   1.000
_cell.length_c   1.000
_cell.angle_alpha   90.00
_cell.angle_beta   90.00
_cell.angle_gamma   90.00
#
_symmetry.space_group_name_H-M   'P 1'
#
loop_
_entity.id
_entity.type
_entity.pdbx_description
1 polymer ?
#
loop_
_entity_poly.entity_id
_entity_poly.type
_entity_poly.pdbx_seq_one_letter_code
_entity_poly.pdbx_strand_id
1 'polypeptide(L)' 'GARATTFHSIIGSQFEAGISATGEVAGRPAIRPWISGRGWIYAEEKLLVDRRDPFLAGHALADVYGPGLDR' A
#
# COMPACT_ATOMS: atom_id res chain seq x y z
N GLY A 1 0.18 -26.37 9.25
CA GLY A 1 -0.25 -24.98 9.02
C GLY A 1 0.02 -24.62 7.57
N ALA A 2 -0.75 -23.70 6.98
CA ALA A 2 -0.52 -23.29 5.60
C ALA A 2 0.91 -22.80 5.38
N ARG A 3 1.51 -23.15 4.23
CA ARG A 3 2.90 -22.81 3.91
C ARG A 3 3.06 -21.29 3.77
N ALA A 4 4.01 -20.73 4.52
CA ALA A 4 4.44 -19.35 4.38
C ALA A 4 5.49 -19.22 3.25
N THR A 5 5.47 -18.10 2.54
CA THR A 5 6.47 -17.70 1.55
C THR A 5 6.98 -16.31 1.90
N THR A 6 8.29 -16.12 1.81
CA THR A 6 8.95 -14.82 1.97
C THR A 6 8.97 -14.09 0.64
N PHE A 7 8.51 -12.83 0.64
CA PHE A 7 8.51 -11.93 -0.50
C PHE A 7 9.48 -10.77 -0.24
N HIS A 8 10.19 -10.34 -1.29
CA HIS A 8 11.15 -9.25 -1.23
C HIS A 8 10.71 -8.09 -2.13
N SER A 9 10.80 -6.86 -1.62
CA SER A 9 10.56 -5.65 -2.41
C SER A 9 11.82 -5.22 -3.18
N ILE A 10 11.66 -4.24 -4.08
CA ILE A 10 12.77 -3.64 -4.83
C ILE A 10 13.84 -2.99 -3.92
N ILE A 11 13.45 -2.53 -2.72
CA ILE A 11 14.37 -1.95 -1.73
C ILE A 11 14.85 -2.98 -0.68
N GLY A 12 14.56 -4.27 -0.89
CA GLY A 12 15.04 -5.36 -0.03
C GLY A 12 14.26 -5.58 1.26
N SER A 13 13.15 -4.86 1.49
CA SER A 13 12.25 -5.17 2.61
C SER A 13 11.50 -6.48 2.39
N GLN A 14 11.00 -7.08 3.48
CA GLN A 14 10.38 -8.40 3.47
C GLN A 14 8.96 -8.39 4.03
N PHE A 15 8.10 -9.21 3.41
CA PHE A 15 6.84 -9.68 3.99
C PHE A 15 6.81 -11.21 3.98
N GLU A 16 6.23 -11.80 5.02
CA GLU A 16 5.80 -13.20 4.97
C GLU A 16 4.32 -13.25 4.59
N ALA A 17 3.94 -14.16 3.70
CA ALA A 17 2.55 -14.34 3.33
C ALA A 17 2.20 -15.79 3.04
N GLY A 18 0.92 -16.12 3.12
CA GLY A 18 0.39 -17.44 2.82
C GLY A 18 -1.12 -17.46 2.64
N ILE A 19 -1.67 -18.63 2.32
CA ILE A 19 -3.11 -18.84 2.09
C ILE A 19 -3.74 -19.45 3.34
N SER A 20 -4.59 -18.69 4.03
CA SER A 20 -5.30 -19.18 5.22
C SER A 20 -6.51 -20.07 4.89
N ALA A 21 -7.18 -19.81 3.76
CA ALA A 21 -8.33 -20.59 3.29
C ALA A 21 -8.54 -20.41 1.78
N THR A 22 -9.23 -21.37 1.17
CA THR A 22 -9.80 -21.26 -0.18
C THR A 22 -11.32 -21.06 -0.07
N GLY A 23 -11.95 -20.53 -1.11
CA GLY A 23 -13.40 -20.32 -1.15
C GLY A 23 -13.85 -19.74 -2.49
N GLU A 24 -14.99 -19.05 -2.49
CA GLU A 24 -15.53 -18.39 -3.68
C GLU A 24 -16.01 -16.96 -3.37
N VAL A 25 -15.91 -16.08 -4.37
CA VAL A 25 -16.52 -14.74 -4.37
C VAL A 25 -17.32 -14.59 -5.66
N ALA A 26 -18.64 -14.39 -5.54
CA ALA A 26 -19.57 -14.32 -6.67
C ALA A 26 -19.43 -15.50 -7.65
N GLY A 27 -19.30 -16.73 -7.10
CA GLY A 27 -19.16 -17.97 -7.87
C GLY A 27 -17.80 -18.15 -8.56
N ARG A 28 -16.79 -17.35 -8.19
CA ARG A 28 -15.42 -17.45 -8.72
C ARG A 28 -14.47 -17.96 -7.63
N PRO A 29 -13.57 -18.93 -7.94
CA PRO A 29 -12.56 -19.39 -6.98
C PRO A 29 -11.74 -18.24 -6.41
N ALA A 30 -11.54 -18.27 -5.10
CA ALA A 30 -10.87 -17.22 -4.33
C ALA A 30 -10.06 -17.81 -3.18
N ILE A 31 -9.16 -16.98 -2.62
CA ILE A 31 -8.35 -17.30 -1.45
C ILE A 31 -8.48 -16.22 -0.39
N ARG A 32 -8.28 -16.60 0.88
CA ARG A 32 -8.05 -15.67 1.98
C ARG A 32 -6.56 -15.64 2.31
N PRO A 33 -5.80 -14.64 1.86
CA PRO A 33 -4.40 -14.52 2.21
C PRO A 33 -4.24 -14.01 3.65
N TRP A 34 -3.07 -14.28 4.23
CA TRP A 34 -2.53 -13.53 5.35
C TRP A 34 -1.18 -12.94 4.92
N ILE A 35 -0.82 -11.78 5.47
CA ILE A 35 0.42 -11.06 5.18
C ILE A 35 0.95 -10.51 6.52
N SER A 36 2.24 -10.65 6.77
CA SER A 36 2.92 -10.23 7.99
C SER A 36 4.19 -9.45 7.67
N GLY A 37 4.38 -8.32 8.35
CA GLY A 37 5.58 -7.49 8.29
C GLY A 37 5.67 -6.54 9.47
N ARG A 38 6.57 -5.56 9.38
CA ARG A 38 6.90 -4.64 10.47
C ARG A 38 6.57 -3.20 10.08
N GLY A 39 6.02 -2.45 11.04
CA GLY A 39 5.84 -1.01 10.95
C GLY A 39 6.68 -0.29 12.00
N TRP A 40 7.09 0.93 11.70
CA TRP A 40 7.85 1.79 12.60
C TRP A 40 7.18 3.16 12.70
N ILE A 41 7.04 3.68 13.92
CA ILE A 41 6.62 5.07 14.14
C ILE A 41 7.80 5.95 13.79
N TYR A 42 7.66 6.78 12.76
CA TYR A 42 8.74 7.69 12.31
C TYR A 42 8.54 9.12 12.82
N ALA A 43 7.29 9.57 13.01
CA ALA A 43 6.96 10.89 13.50
C ALA A 43 5.51 10.96 14.02
N GLU A 44 5.21 12.03 14.75
CA GLU A 44 3.87 12.57 14.95
C GLU A 44 3.83 13.94 14.25
N GLU A 45 2.80 14.18 13.43
CA GLU A 45 2.72 15.37 12.58
C GLU A 45 1.40 16.12 12.79
N LYS A 46 1.46 17.45 12.74
CA LYS A 46 0.29 18.34 12.72
C LYS A 46 0.22 19.06 11.38
N LEU A 47 -0.69 18.61 10.52
CA LEU A 47 -0.90 19.20 9.21
C LEU A 47 -1.94 20.33 9.32
N LEU A 48 -1.61 21.50 8.76
CA LEU A 48 -2.44 22.70 8.80
C LEU A 48 -2.77 23.17 7.37
N VAL A 49 -3.95 23.75 7.21
CA VAL A 49 -4.43 24.27 5.92
C VAL A 49 -4.91 25.71 6.10
N ASP A 50 -4.27 26.67 5.44
CA ASP A 50 -4.74 28.06 5.33
C ASP A 50 -5.66 28.17 4.11
N ARG A 51 -6.85 28.76 4.28
CA ARG A 51 -7.81 28.96 3.17
C ARG A 51 -7.29 29.88 2.07
N ARG A 52 -6.23 30.64 2.34
CA ARG A 52 -5.57 31.54 1.39
C ARG A 52 -4.38 30.88 0.69
N ASP A 53 -4.07 29.62 1.01
CA ASP A 53 -3.01 28.88 0.34
C ASP A 53 -3.36 28.76 -1.17
N PRO A 54 -2.51 29.28 -2.08
CA PRO A 54 -2.74 29.16 -3.52
C PRO A 54 -2.77 27.70 -4.02
N PHE A 55 -2.25 26.76 -3.21
CA PHE A 55 -2.26 25.33 -3.47
C PHE A 55 -3.14 24.57 -2.48
N LEU A 56 -4.30 25.11 -2.13
CA LEU A 56 -5.24 24.52 -1.16
C LEU A 56 -5.58 23.04 -1.42
N ALA A 57 -5.61 22.61 -2.68
CA ALA A 57 -5.90 21.23 -3.08
C ALA A 57 -4.63 20.37 -3.30
N GLY A 58 -3.44 20.93 -3.07
CA GLY A 58 -2.17 20.36 -3.51
C GLY A 58 -1.97 20.48 -5.03
N HIS A 59 -0.83 20.01 -5.49
CA HIS A 59 -0.53 19.84 -6.92
C HIS A 59 0.33 18.59 -7.09
N ALA A 60 0.29 18.03 -8.29
CA ALA A 60 1.15 16.93 -8.71
C ALA A 60 1.78 17.29 -10.04
N LEU A 61 3.02 16.86 -10.25
CA LEU A 61 3.77 17.06 -11.49
C LEU A 61 4.30 15.71 -11.96
N ALA A 62 4.23 15.45 -13.26
CA ALA A 62 4.48 14.13 -13.84
C ALA A 62 5.95 13.68 -13.73
N ASP A 63 6.88 14.61 -13.54
CA ASP A 63 8.30 14.32 -13.29
C ASP A 63 8.52 13.55 -11.98
N VAL A 64 7.71 13.80 -10.96
CA VAL A 64 7.75 13.11 -9.66
C VAL A 64 6.65 12.05 -9.52
N TYR A 65 5.42 12.37 -9.92
CA TYR A 65 4.25 11.48 -9.76
C TYR A 65 4.14 10.43 -10.86
N GLY A 66 4.98 10.52 -11.88
CA GLY A 66 5.08 9.54 -12.96
C GLY A 66 4.09 9.79 -14.11
N PRO A 67 4.18 8.96 -15.17
CA PRO A 67 3.48 9.19 -16.43
C PRO A 67 1.96 8.94 -16.38
N GLY A 68 1.42 8.49 -15.24
CA GLY A 68 0.00 8.21 -15.05
C GLY A 68 -0.84 9.41 -14.62
N LEU A 69 -0.23 10.58 -14.43
CA LEU A 69 -0.89 11.76 -13.88
C LEU A 69 -1.93 12.39 -14.82
N ASP A 70 -1.81 12.19 -16.13
CA ASP A 70 -2.72 12.74 -17.15
C ASP A 70 -3.59 11.66 -17.83
N ARG A 71 -4.20 10.75 -17.07
CA ARG A 71 -5.28 9.87 -17.58
C ARG A 71 -6.56 9.98 -16.78
#